data_AF-A0A5B7HHE8-F1
#
_entry.id   AF-A0A5B7HHE8-F1
#
_cell.length_a   1.000
_cell.length_b   1.000
_cell.length_c   1.000
_cell.angle_alpha   90.00
_cell.angle_beta   90.00
_cell.angle_gamma   90.00
#
_symmetry.space_group_name_H-M   'P 1'
#
loop_
_entity.id
_entity.type
_entity.pdbx_description
1 polymer ?
#
loop_
_entity_poly.entity_id
_entity_poly.type
_entity_poly.pdbx_seq_one_letter_code
_entity_poly.pdbx_strand_id
1 'polypeptide(L)'
;MADAAGRMQQVLELLSKFSLNSLDSDWTKSVIDADFTEVGDLPSNFEDHHFSTNLSGLFSAVNNSFRHWVDLLPNLTDDNHKMSTSTLAAEDDDDSLHTRFWTELSDDLKKLMTLLFYYCYRGQRYDAREAEREFGIQAASLYFLVLCVPGSNAFRVFHPVMYRKCMETMRLATKLQVGAANPKKGRHSTAVRASQRRHQEDQMNTEAEEEEESELTMLTPSEATKLVRSLNILLHDFLRLTLRFSLKHSPDSLDETISILMEVSCSETNNASGIFVERHGPATTTALAYNSYCSLQSLCCNIHGQRKKIVMLIMKHILHNILMVPRGLSDLSGRSLNVIREHSQIFVKYILMQVKEEAYDGVYILIQHLCLQVPDKAEFRQKAAQSVVEILRFLPTHLYVRLIKWFFKFSHNEKAGHRLFMLEVMCSFPIVS
;
A
#
# COMPACT_ATOMS: atom_id res chain seq x y z
N MET A 1 9.32 -27.71 -15.16
CA MET A 1 8.43 -28.73 -14.56
C MET A 1 9.09 -29.49 -13.43
N ALA A 2 10.18 -30.25 -13.62
CA ALA A 2 10.88 -30.93 -12.51
C ALA A 2 11.32 -29.97 -11.36
N ASP A 3 11.80 -28.78 -11.72
CA ASP A 3 12.18 -27.75 -10.73
C ASP A 3 10.96 -27.16 -9.99
N ALA A 4 9.81 -26.99 -10.66
CA ALA A 4 8.60 -26.44 -10.05
C ALA A 4 7.96 -27.43 -9.06
N ALA A 5 7.88 -28.71 -9.43
CA ALA A 5 7.39 -29.78 -8.54
C ALA A 5 8.29 -29.95 -7.31
N GLY A 6 9.62 -29.88 -7.49
CA GLY A 6 10.56 -29.91 -6.38
C GLY A 6 10.41 -28.73 -5.42
N ARG A 7 10.25 -27.50 -5.95
CA ARG A 7 10.02 -26.30 -5.14
C ARG A 7 8.67 -26.32 -4.42
N MET A 8 7.61 -26.79 -5.07
CA MET A 8 6.31 -26.99 -4.43
C MET A 8 6.42 -28.00 -3.27
N GLN A 9 7.11 -29.12 -3.47
CA GLN A 9 7.31 -30.10 -2.40
C GLN A 9 8.07 -29.51 -1.22
N GLN A 10 9.11 -28.73 -1.48
CA GLN A 10 9.87 -28.02 -0.45
C GLN A 10 8.97 -27.06 0.35
N VAL A 11 8.06 -26.35 -0.32
CA VAL A 11 7.07 -25.48 0.33
C VAL A 11 6.19 -26.29 1.29
N LEU A 12 5.62 -27.42 0.84
CA LEU A 12 4.76 -28.27 1.66
C LEU A 12 5.52 -28.87 2.86
N GLU A 13 6.76 -29.32 2.65
CA GLU A 13 7.64 -29.80 3.73
C GLU A 13 7.90 -28.72 4.77
N LEU A 14 8.11 -27.47 4.36
CA LEU A 14 8.30 -26.36 5.28
C LEU A 14 6.99 -25.97 5.98
N LEU A 15 5.85 -25.99 5.27
CA LEU A 15 4.55 -25.73 5.86
C LEU A 15 4.19 -26.74 6.96
N SER A 16 4.49 -28.02 6.75
CA SER A 16 4.24 -29.06 7.76
C SER A 16 5.00 -28.82 9.08
N LYS A 17 6.12 -28.09 9.06
CA LYS A 17 6.91 -27.74 10.26
C LYS A 17 6.24 -26.68 11.14
N PHE A 18 5.23 -25.96 10.64
CA PHE A 18 4.38 -25.13 11.50
C PHE A 18 3.55 -25.97 12.46
N SER A 19 3.48 -27.29 12.26
CA SER A 19 2.78 -28.21 13.16
C SER A 19 1.33 -27.77 13.39
N LEU A 20 0.64 -27.30 12.35
CA LEU A 20 -0.72 -26.74 12.43
C LEU A 20 -1.73 -27.70 13.07
N ASN A 21 -1.46 -29.01 13.01
CA ASN A 21 -2.21 -30.02 13.73
C ASN A 21 -2.30 -29.80 15.25
N SER A 22 -1.31 -29.16 15.88
CA SER A 22 -1.33 -28.83 17.31
C SER A 22 -2.16 -27.59 17.65
N LEU A 23 -2.54 -26.80 16.64
CA LEU A 23 -3.40 -25.63 16.83
C LEU A 23 -4.83 -26.09 17.13
N ASP A 24 -5.36 -25.58 18.24
CA ASP A 24 -6.67 -25.94 18.77
C ASP A 24 -7.79 -25.64 17.75
N SER A 25 -8.70 -26.61 17.58
CA SER A 25 -9.73 -26.52 16.55
C SER A 25 -10.86 -25.58 16.94
N ASP A 26 -11.16 -25.43 18.23
CA ASP A 26 -12.16 -24.49 18.72
C ASP A 26 -11.63 -23.06 18.61
N TRP A 27 -10.34 -22.84 18.89
CA TRP A 27 -9.65 -21.59 18.62
C TRP A 27 -9.71 -21.21 17.13
N THR A 28 -9.32 -22.11 16.22
CA THR A 28 -9.40 -21.85 14.78
C THR A 28 -10.84 -21.52 14.35
N LYS A 29 -11.82 -22.27 14.87
CA LYS A 29 -13.22 -22.01 14.58
C LYS A 29 -13.67 -20.64 15.09
N SER A 30 -13.25 -20.23 16.28
CA SER A 30 -13.61 -18.93 16.86
C SER A 30 -13.15 -17.75 15.98
N VAL A 31 -11.95 -17.82 15.40
CA VAL A 31 -11.41 -16.78 14.51
C VAL A 31 -12.18 -16.73 13.19
N ILE A 32 -12.57 -17.90 12.67
CA ILE A 32 -13.37 -18.00 11.43
C ILE A 32 -14.79 -17.51 11.67
N ASP A 33 -15.41 -17.88 12.78
CA ASP A 33 -16.76 -17.45 13.17
C ASP A 33 -16.79 -15.93 13.45
N ALA A 34 -15.67 -15.36 13.91
CA ALA A 34 -15.46 -13.92 14.03
C ALA A 34 -15.07 -13.24 12.70
N ASP A 35 -15.12 -13.94 11.56
CA ASP A 35 -14.86 -13.40 10.23
C ASP A 35 -13.52 -12.67 10.08
N PHE A 36 -12.50 -13.12 10.81
CA PHE A 36 -11.18 -12.48 10.88
C PHE A 36 -11.26 -10.99 11.31
N THR A 37 -12.21 -10.59 12.17
CA THR A 37 -12.24 -9.24 12.73
C THR A 37 -11.43 -9.12 14.02
N GLU A 38 -11.43 -10.18 14.82
CA GLU A 38 -10.75 -10.27 16.11
C GLU A 38 -10.17 -11.67 16.34
N VAL A 39 -9.22 -11.78 17.26
CA VAL A 39 -8.56 -13.04 17.62
C VAL A 39 -8.00 -12.93 19.04
N GLY A 40 -8.18 -13.98 19.83
CA GLY A 40 -7.59 -14.11 21.16
C GLY A 40 -6.11 -14.51 21.10
N ASP A 41 -5.51 -14.72 22.27
CA ASP A 41 -4.13 -15.22 22.36
C ASP A 41 -4.00 -16.62 21.75
N LEU A 42 -2.79 -16.99 21.36
CA LEU A 42 -2.54 -18.33 20.83
C LEU A 42 -2.81 -19.40 21.90
N PRO A 43 -3.30 -20.58 21.49
CA PRO A 43 -3.42 -21.71 22.40
C PRO A 43 -2.07 -22.06 23.05
N SER A 44 -2.03 -22.18 24.38
CA SER A 44 -0.78 -22.38 25.13
C SER A 44 0.00 -23.62 24.69
N ASN A 45 -0.69 -24.69 24.30
CA ASN A 45 -0.09 -25.90 23.75
C ASN A 45 0.68 -25.65 22.43
N PHE A 46 0.18 -24.73 21.59
CA PHE A 46 0.86 -24.32 20.36
C PHE A 46 2.05 -23.41 20.67
N GLU A 47 1.88 -22.47 21.61
CA GLU A 47 2.97 -21.59 22.05
C GLU A 47 4.12 -22.37 22.67
N ASP A 48 3.83 -23.31 23.58
CA ASP A 48 4.83 -24.16 24.24
C ASP A 48 5.60 -25.01 23.22
N HIS A 49 4.89 -25.56 22.23
CA HIS A 49 5.51 -26.33 21.15
C HIS A 49 6.50 -25.47 20.34
N HIS A 50 6.19 -24.18 20.15
CA HIS A 50 7.01 -23.27 19.37
C HIS A 50 7.98 -22.42 20.20
N PHE A 51 7.91 -22.47 21.53
CA PHE A 51 8.72 -21.66 22.44
C PHE A 51 10.23 -21.85 22.22
N SER A 52 10.66 -23.09 22.00
CA SER A 52 12.07 -23.43 21.72
C SER A 52 12.41 -23.54 20.24
N THR A 53 11.46 -23.22 19.34
CA THR A 53 11.65 -23.35 17.90
C THR A 53 12.08 -22.01 17.29
N ASN A 54 12.87 -22.06 16.21
CA ASN A 54 13.18 -20.86 15.43
C ASN A 54 12.03 -20.53 14.46
N LEU A 55 10.89 -20.10 15.00
CA LEU A 55 9.68 -19.83 14.22
C LEU A 55 9.89 -18.69 13.21
N SER A 56 10.64 -17.64 13.56
CA SER A 56 11.00 -16.57 12.62
C SER A 56 11.85 -17.11 11.46
N GLY A 57 12.81 -17.98 11.74
CA GLY A 57 13.58 -18.69 10.72
C GLY A 57 12.71 -19.56 9.82
N LEU A 58 11.69 -20.22 10.38
CA LEU A 58 10.73 -21.03 9.63
C LEU A 58 9.90 -20.16 8.67
N PHE A 59 9.30 -19.06 9.16
CA PHE A 59 8.58 -18.11 8.31
C PHE A 59 9.45 -17.57 7.17
N SER A 60 10.70 -17.20 7.48
CA SER A 60 11.65 -16.72 6.46
C SER A 60 11.93 -17.80 5.41
N ALA A 61 12.19 -19.04 5.84
CA ALA A 61 12.44 -20.16 4.94
C ALA A 61 11.24 -20.48 4.04
N VAL A 62 10.03 -20.51 4.61
CA VAL A 62 8.78 -20.79 3.89
C VAL A 62 8.52 -19.70 2.85
N ASN A 63 8.59 -18.42 3.25
CA ASN A 63 8.41 -17.30 2.33
C ASN A 63 9.44 -17.32 1.19
N ASN A 64 10.71 -17.60 1.47
CA ASN A 64 11.73 -17.71 0.43
C ASN A 64 11.46 -18.87 -0.53
N SER A 65 11.05 -20.04 -0.02
CA SER A 65 10.70 -21.20 -0.85
C SER A 65 9.48 -20.90 -1.72
N PHE A 66 8.45 -20.25 -1.17
CA PHE A 66 7.29 -19.78 -1.91
C PHE A 66 7.67 -18.77 -2.99
N ARG A 67 8.50 -17.76 -2.70
CA ARG A 67 8.95 -16.78 -3.71
C ARG A 67 9.62 -17.49 -4.89
N HIS A 68 10.51 -18.42 -4.61
CA HIS A 68 11.18 -19.19 -5.65
C HIS A 68 10.21 -20.05 -6.47
N TRP A 69 9.17 -20.61 -5.86
CA TRP A 69 8.15 -21.38 -6.57
C TRP A 69 7.23 -20.46 -7.39
N VAL A 70 6.69 -19.41 -6.78
CA VAL A 70 5.80 -18.41 -7.40
C VAL A 70 6.45 -17.71 -8.58
N ASP A 71 7.76 -17.42 -8.50
CA ASP A 71 8.51 -16.81 -9.60
C ASP A 71 8.60 -17.73 -10.84
N LEU A 72 8.38 -19.05 -10.70
CA LEU A 72 8.23 -19.97 -11.84
C LEU A 72 6.81 -20.05 -12.40
N LEU A 73 5.81 -19.57 -11.65
CA LEU A 73 4.41 -19.59 -12.07
C LEU A 73 4.15 -18.51 -13.12
N PRO A 74 3.32 -18.78 -14.14
CA PRO A 74 3.00 -17.82 -15.18
C PRO A 74 2.26 -16.61 -14.61
N ASN A 75 2.53 -15.42 -15.17
CA ASN A 75 1.73 -14.23 -14.89
C ASN A 75 0.36 -14.36 -15.57
N LEU A 76 -0.68 -13.77 -14.97
CA LEU A 76 -1.95 -13.56 -15.64
C LEU A 76 -1.77 -12.47 -16.69
N THR A 77 -1.94 -12.82 -17.97
CA THR A 77 -1.91 -11.88 -19.10
C THR A 77 -3.32 -11.63 -19.64
N ASP A 78 -3.48 -10.54 -20.39
CA ASP A 78 -4.75 -10.17 -21.02
C ASP A 78 -5.30 -11.25 -21.98
N ASP A 79 -4.42 -12.07 -22.58
CA ASP A 79 -4.79 -13.14 -23.51
C ASP A 79 -5.24 -14.43 -22.79
N ASN A 80 -4.66 -14.74 -21.62
CA ASN A 80 -5.04 -15.93 -20.85
C ASN A 80 -6.50 -15.87 -20.35
N HIS A 81 -7.06 -14.67 -20.19
CA HIS A 81 -8.43 -14.49 -19.70
C HIS A 81 -9.52 -14.81 -20.74
N LYS A 82 -9.19 -14.76 -22.05
CA LYS A 82 -10.06 -15.26 -23.13
C LYS A 82 -9.97 -16.77 -23.27
N MET A 83 -8.80 -17.34 -22.92
CA MET A 83 -8.51 -18.76 -23.02
C MET A 83 -9.19 -19.60 -21.93
N SER A 84 -9.42 -19.03 -20.73
CA SER A 84 -10.13 -19.70 -19.64
C SER A 84 -11.58 -20.09 -19.96
N THR A 85 -12.12 -19.71 -21.13
CA THR A 85 -13.41 -20.18 -21.64
C THR A 85 -13.34 -21.06 -22.89
N SER A 86 -12.16 -21.24 -23.50
CA SER A 86 -11.99 -22.20 -24.60
C SER A 86 -10.52 -22.50 -24.90
N THR A 87 -9.92 -23.54 -24.30
CA THR A 87 -9.08 -24.52 -25.01
C THR A 87 -8.62 -25.65 -24.10
N LEU A 88 -9.26 -26.81 -24.27
CA LEU A 88 -8.83 -28.12 -23.78
C LEU A 88 -7.64 -28.65 -24.61
N ALA A 89 -6.47 -28.01 -24.57
CA ALA A 89 -5.37 -28.48 -25.43
C ALA A 89 -3.93 -28.29 -24.92
N ALA A 90 -3.70 -27.89 -23.67
CA ALA A 90 -2.32 -27.83 -23.12
C ALA A 90 -2.19 -28.04 -21.60
N GLU A 91 -3.18 -28.66 -20.92
CA GLU A 91 -3.37 -28.50 -19.46
C GLU A 91 -3.38 -29.78 -18.60
N ASP A 92 -2.69 -30.88 -18.97
CA ASP A 92 -2.76 -32.08 -18.11
C ASP A 92 -1.72 -32.11 -16.96
N ASP A 93 -0.52 -31.52 -17.12
CA ASP A 93 0.55 -31.67 -16.12
C ASP A 93 0.65 -30.53 -15.10
N ASP A 94 0.48 -29.25 -15.49
CA ASP A 94 0.61 -28.10 -14.57
C ASP A 94 -0.62 -27.96 -13.66
N ASP A 95 -1.82 -28.22 -14.21
CA ASP A 95 -3.08 -28.23 -13.45
C ASP A 95 -3.08 -29.36 -12.40
N SER A 96 -2.42 -30.48 -12.71
CA SER A 96 -2.21 -31.58 -11.74
C SER A 96 -1.35 -31.17 -10.55
N LEU A 97 -0.34 -30.30 -10.77
CA LEU A 97 0.60 -29.86 -9.74
C LEU A 97 -0.07 -28.89 -8.77
N HIS A 98 -0.79 -27.89 -9.28
CA HIS A 98 -1.55 -26.95 -8.43
C HIS A 98 -2.66 -27.69 -7.67
N THR A 99 -3.36 -28.62 -8.33
CA THR A 99 -4.37 -29.46 -7.69
C THR A 99 -3.77 -30.28 -6.55
N ARG A 100 -2.57 -30.86 -6.75
CA ARG A 100 -1.86 -31.60 -5.70
C ARG A 100 -1.51 -30.71 -4.51
N PHE A 101 -0.93 -29.53 -4.76
CA PHE A 101 -0.61 -28.56 -3.70
C PHE A 101 -1.83 -28.25 -2.83
N TRP A 102 -2.95 -27.90 -3.45
CA TRP A 102 -4.15 -27.55 -2.69
C TRP A 102 -4.80 -28.74 -2.00
N THR A 103 -4.74 -29.93 -2.60
CA THR A 103 -5.24 -31.15 -1.96
C THR A 103 -4.45 -31.45 -0.68
N GLU A 104 -3.10 -31.38 -0.75
CA GLU A 104 -2.23 -31.60 0.41
C GLU A 104 -2.37 -30.50 1.47
N LEU A 105 -2.61 -29.25 1.07
CA LEU A 105 -2.81 -28.14 2.01
C LEU A 105 -4.24 -28.04 2.57
N SER A 106 -5.24 -28.70 1.96
CA SER A 106 -6.66 -28.44 2.21
C SER A 106 -7.08 -28.60 3.68
N ASP A 107 -6.56 -29.62 4.35
CA ASP A 107 -6.88 -29.91 5.75
C ASP A 107 -6.31 -28.84 6.72
N ASP A 108 -5.13 -28.32 6.39
CA ASP A 108 -4.41 -27.34 7.21
C ASP A 108 -4.69 -25.88 6.80
N LEU A 109 -5.32 -25.66 5.65
CA LEU A 109 -5.49 -24.32 5.06
C LEU A 109 -6.19 -23.36 6.02
N LYS A 110 -7.28 -23.80 6.67
CA LYS A 110 -8.01 -22.97 7.64
C LYS A 110 -7.14 -22.59 8.82
N LYS A 111 -6.38 -23.55 9.37
CA LYS A 111 -5.50 -23.33 10.51
C LYS A 111 -4.36 -22.37 10.15
N LEU A 112 -3.74 -22.58 8.98
CA LEU A 112 -2.73 -21.69 8.42
C LEU A 112 -3.29 -20.26 8.34
N MET A 113 -4.45 -20.09 7.72
CA MET A 113 -5.08 -18.78 7.54
C MET A 113 -5.36 -18.07 8.87
N THR A 114 -5.88 -18.78 9.87
CA THR A 114 -6.09 -18.21 11.22
C THR A 114 -4.78 -17.84 11.92
N LEU A 115 -3.72 -18.63 11.75
CA LEU A 115 -2.39 -18.34 12.29
C LEU A 115 -1.78 -17.08 11.63
N LEU A 116 -1.88 -16.97 10.30
CA LEU A 116 -1.41 -15.79 9.56
C LEU A 116 -2.18 -14.53 9.99
N PHE A 117 -3.50 -14.66 10.18
CA PHE A 117 -4.31 -13.56 10.68
C PHE A 117 -3.88 -13.14 12.08
N TYR A 118 -3.66 -14.08 13.01
CA TYR A 118 -3.18 -13.79 14.36
C TYR A 118 -1.89 -12.96 14.34
N TYR A 119 -0.87 -13.38 13.58
CA TYR A 119 0.39 -12.63 13.53
C TYR A 119 0.24 -11.26 12.87
N CYS A 120 -0.58 -11.13 11.81
CA CYS A 120 -0.90 -9.82 11.23
C CYS A 120 -1.61 -8.92 12.26
N TYR A 121 -2.57 -9.47 13.00
CA TYR A 121 -3.33 -8.76 14.02
C TYR A 121 -2.42 -8.27 15.15
N ARG A 122 -1.59 -9.16 15.73
CA ARG A 122 -0.67 -8.83 16.82
C ARG A 122 0.42 -7.84 16.38
N GLY A 123 1.00 -8.04 15.20
CA GLY A 123 2.06 -7.17 14.66
C GLY A 123 1.62 -5.75 14.29
N GLN A 124 0.32 -5.49 14.20
CA GLN A 124 -0.24 -4.17 13.91
C GLN A 124 -0.68 -3.38 15.14
N ARG A 125 -0.61 -3.98 16.34
CA ARG A 125 -0.97 -3.27 17.56
C ARG A 125 0.07 -2.19 17.86
N TYR A 126 -0.39 -1.12 18.50
CA TYR A 126 0.49 -0.01 18.88
C TYR A 126 1.60 -0.48 19.86
N ASP A 127 1.27 -1.40 20.76
CA ASP A 127 2.16 -2.01 21.75
C ASP A 127 3.05 -3.14 21.17
N ALA A 128 2.97 -3.40 19.86
CA ALA A 128 3.71 -4.50 19.24
C ALA A 128 5.22 -4.28 19.28
N ARG A 129 5.97 -5.30 19.72
CA ARG A 129 7.44 -5.30 19.73
C ARG A 129 8.02 -5.53 18.34
N GLU A 130 9.32 -5.28 18.16
CA GLU A 130 10.04 -5.51 16.90
C GLU A 130 9.76 -6.91 16.32
N ALA A 131 9.86 -7.96 17.14
CA ALA A 131 9.62 -9.34 16.72
C ALA A 131 8.16 -9.59 16.29
N GLU A 132 7.18 -9.01 16.98
CA GLU A 132 5.75 -9.17 16.65
C GLU A 132 5.42 -8.48 15.31
N ARG A 133 6.01 -7.30 15.07
CA ARG A 133 5.91 -6.60 13.78
C ARG A 133 6.55 -7.42 12.66
N GLU A 134 7.71 -8.02 12.91
CA GLU A 134 8.37 -8.90 11.94
C GLU A 134 7.50 -10.12 11.59
N PHE A 135 6.92 -10.80 12.58
CA PHE A 135 5.98 -11.90 12.34
C PHE A 135 4.76 -11.44 11.54
N GLY A 136 4.17 -10.29 11.86
CA GLY A 136 3.04 -9.73 11.11
C GLY A 136 3.38 -9.46 9.64
N ILE A 137 4.59 -8.96 9.36
CA ILE A 137 5.07 -8.75 7.98
C ILE A 137 5.31 -10.07 7.26
N GLN A 138 5.94 -11.04 7.92
CA GLN A 138 6.19 -12.37 7.35
C GLN A 138 4.89 -13.13 7.08
N ALA A 139 3.88 -12.98 7.96
CA ALA A 139 2.56 -13.58 7.78
C ALA A 139 1.78 -12.95 6.62
N ALA A 140 1.81 -11.62 6.49
CA ALA A 140 1.20 -10.92 5.36
C ALA A 140 1.86 -11.31 4.02
N SER A 141 3.20 -11.42 4.01
CA SER A 141 3.98 -11.91 2.87
C SER A 141 3.55 -13.33 2.47
N LEU A 142 3.45 -14.24 3.44
CA LEU A 142 3.03 -15.62 3.18
C LEU A 142 1.61 -15.68 2.63
N TYR A 143 0.68 -14.89 3.17
CA TYR A 143 -0.68 -14.83 2.65
C TYR A 143 -0.73 -14.37 1.19
N PHE A 144 0.02 -13.32 0.82
CA PHE A 144 0.10 -12.88 -0.58
C PHE A 144 0.69 -13.96 -1.49
N LEU A 145 1.73 -14.67 -1.04
CA LEU A 145 2.36 -15.74 -1.82
C LEU A 145 1.42 -16.94 -2.00
N VAL A 146 0.64 -17.32 -0.99
CA VAL A 146 -0.39 -18.37 -1.11
C VAL A 146 -1.48 -17.96 -2.12
N LEU A 147 -1.92 -16.70 -2.11
CA LEU A 147 -2.88 -16.20 -3.09
C LEU A 147 -2.36 -16.22 -4.54
N CYS A 148 -1.04 -16.16 -4.74
CA CYS A 148 -0.43 -16.24 -6.08
C CYS A 148 -0.56 -17.62 -6.73
N VAL A 149 -0.83 -18.68 -5.96
CA VAL A 149 -0.92 -20.04 -6.50
C VAL A 149 -2.24 -20.20 -7.27
N PRO A 150 -2.23 -20.65 -8.54
CA PRO A 150 -3.43 -20.92 -9.32
C PRO A 150 -4.38 -21.85 -8.58
N GLY A 151 -5.68 -21.53 -8.59
CA GLY A 151 -6.70 -22.28 -7.83
C GLY A 151 -7.06 -21.68 -6.46
N SER A 152 -6.34 -20.66 -5.98
CA SER A 152 -6.62 -19.99 -4.70
C SER A 152 -8.08 -19.51 -4.53
N ASN A 153 -8.73 -19.10 -5.63
CA ASN A 153 -10.16 -18.74 -5.64
C ASN A 153 -11.09 -19.95 -5.43
N ALA A 154 -10.77 -21.11 -6.01
CA ALA A 154 -11.57 -22.34 -5.85
C ALA A 154 -11.53 -22.83 -4.39
N PHE A 155 -10.37 -22.68 -3.73
CA PHE A 155 -10.18 -22.99 -2.32
C PHE A 155 -10.59 -21.87 -1.36
N ARG A 156 -11.17 -20.77 -1.88
CA ARG A 156 -11.67 -19.62 -1.10
C ARG A 156 -10.62 -19.04 -0.15
N VAL A 157 -9.36 -19.01 -0.59
CA VAL A 157 -8.26 -18.42 0.19
C VAL A 157 -8.44 -16.92 0.34
N PHE A 158 -8.94 -16.25 -0.70
CA PHE A 158 -9.19 -14.81 -0.62
C PHE A 158 -10.33 -14.49 0.34
N HIS A 159 -10.00 -13.84 1.45
CA HIS A 159 -10.96 -13.26 2.38
C HIS A 159 -10.78 -11.74 2.45
N PRO A 160 -11.80 -10.90 2.17
CA PRO A 160 -11.63 -9.44 2.10
C PRO A 160 -11.09 -8.80 3.38
N VAL A 161 -11.54 -9.27 4.55
CA VAL A 161 -11.10 -8.73 5.85
C VAL A 161 -9.64 -9.11 6.14
N MET A 162 -9.26 -10.36 5.87
CA MET A 162 -7.89 -10.83 6.04
C MET A 162 -6.94 -10.15 5.06
N TYR A 163 -7.35 -10.02 3.80
CA TYR A 163 -6.59 -9.30 2.79
C TYR A 163 -6.36 -7.84 3.17
N ARG A 164 -7.41 -7.14 3.61
CA ARG A 164 -7.29 -5.78 4.14
C ARG A 164 -6.35 -5.74 5.34
N LYS A 165 -6.43 -6.70 6.27
CA LYS A 165 -5.50 -6.79 7.39
C LYS A 165 -4.06 -6.94 6.89
N CYS A 166 -3.76 -7.83 5.95
CA CYS A 166 -2.39 -7.95 5.39
C CYS A 166 -1.91 -6.67 4.69
N MET A 167 -2.80 -5.97 3.97
CA MET A 167 -2.47 -4.67 3.36
C MET A 167 -2.17 -3.59 4.39
N GLU A 168 -2.92 -3.53 5.51
CA GLU A 168 -2.69 -2.59 6.61
C GLU A 168 -1.30 -2.70 7.24
N THR A 169 -0.65 -3.87 7.15
CA THR A 169 0.75 -4.04 7.60
C THR A 169 1.70 -3.07 6.88
N MET A 170 1.42 -2.70 5.63
CA MET A 170 2.24 -1.72 4.90
C MET A 170 2.16 -0.32 5.50
N ARG A 171 1.06 0.05 6.17
CA ARG A 171 0.89 1.36 6.83
C ARG A 171 1.79 1.54 8.05
N LEU A 172 2.49 0.50 8.51
CA LEU A 172 3.48 0.64 9.59
C LEU A 172 4.57 1.67 9.26
N ALA A 173 4.93 1.83 7.98
CA ALA A 173 5.88 2.88 7.55
C ALA A 173 5.38 4.29 7.89
N THR A 174 4.09 4.51 7.71
CA THR A 174 3.39 5.79 7.92
C THR A 174 3.11 6.03 9.41
N LYS A 175 2.54 5.01 10.09
CA LYS A 175 2.14 5.09 11.51
C LYS A 175 3.32 5.27 12.46
N LEU A 176 4.47 4.66 12.14
CA LEU A 176 5.69 4.74 12.96
C LEU A 176 6.65 5.84 12.49
N GLN A 177 6.17 6.77 11.66
CA GLN A 177 6.91 7.95 11.16
C GLN A 177 8.32 7.60 10.65
N VAL A 178 8.44 6.50 9.91
CA VAL A 178 9.75 5.94 9.58
C VAL A 178 10.48 6.89 8.62
N GLY A 179 11.57 7.51 9.12
CA GLY A 179 12.34 8.50 8.36
C GLY A 179 11.97 9.96 8.61
N ALA A 180 11.03 10.25 9.53
CA ALA A 180 10.80 11.61 10.00
C ALA A 180 12.06 12.13 10.73
N ALA A 181 12.51 13.34 10.38
CA ALA A 181 13.61 13.98 11.09
C ALA A 181 13.15 14.30 12.52
N ASN A 182 13.86 13.79 13.53
CA ASN A 182 13.61 13.97 14.97
C ASN A 182 12.93 15.31 15.32
N PRO A 183 11.76 15.31 15.99
CA PRO A 183 11.13 16.54 16.49
C PRO A 183 11.93 17.22 17.61
N LYS A 184 12.86 16.52 18.28
CA LYS A 184 13.46 16.94 19.56
C LYS A 184 14.78 17.71 19.43
N LYS A 185 14.84 18.78 18.63
CA LYS A 185 15.97 19.74 18.73
C LYS A 185 15.54 21.19 18.55
N GLY A 186 14.67 21.67 19.43
CA GLY A 186 14.25 23.07 19.37
C GLY A 186 13.30 23.54 20.47
N ARG A 187 13.46 23.12 21.73
CA ARG A 187 12.71 23.76 22.82
C ARG A 187 13.51 23.84 24.13
N HIS A 188 14.72 24.40 24.04
CA HIS A 188 15.29 25.15 25.15
C HIS A 188 15.29 26.63 24.78
N SER A 189 14.21 27.33 25.13
CA SER A 189 14.28 28.78 25.31
C SER A 189 13.51 29.15 26.58
N THR A 190 14.29 29.34 27.64
CA THR A 190 14.17 30.42 28.64
C THR A 190 12.77 30.86 29.09
N ALA A 191 12.53 30.61 30.37
CA ALA A 191 11.50 31.22 31.20
C ALA A 191 11.27 32.71 30.92
N VAL A 192 10.03 33.08 30.58
CA VAL A 192 9.46 34.42 30.86
C VAL A 192 8.01 34.27 31.32
N ARG A 193 7.86 34.38 32.65
CA ARG A 193 6.74 34.91 33.46
C ARG A 193 5.32 34.98 32.85
N ALA A 194 4.45 34.18 33.45
CA ALA A 194 3.20 34.55 34.13
C ALA A 194 2.25 35.57 33.47
N SER A 195 1.13 35.10 32.93
CA SER A 195 -0.24 35.48 33.35
C SER A 195 -1.26 34.64 32.56
N GLN A 196 -2.44 34.41 33.15
CA GLN A 196 -3.62 33.68 32.65
C GLN A 196 -3.65 32.16 32.84
N ARG A 197 -3.94 31.76 34.10
CA ARG A 197 -4.65 30.52 34.42
C ARG A 197 -6.15 30.72 34.23
N ARG A 198 -6.78 29.93 33.37
CA ARG A 198 -8.09 29.23 33.58
C ARG A 198 -8.64 28.66 32.26
N HIS A 199 -7.97 27.66 31.71
CA HIS A 199 -8.54 26.64 30.79
C HIS A 199 -7.45 25.59 30.56
N GLN A 200 -7.21 24.71 31.55
CA GLN A 200 -6.13 23.74 31.47
C GLN A 200 -6.43 22.56 32.40
N GLU A 201 -7.48 21.80 32.07
CA GLU A 201 -7.66 20.44 32.60
C GLU A 201 -7.95 19.46 31.45
N ASP A 202 -8.66 19.86 30.38
CA ASP A 202 -8.88 18.99 29.21
C ASP A 202 -7.67 18.87 28.25
N GLN A 203 -6.83 19.89 28.11
CA GLN A 203 -5.64 19.82 27.23
C GLN A 203 -4.51 18.95 27.78
N MET A 204 -4.44 18.79 29.11
CA MET A 204 -3.35 18.04 29.75
C MET A 204 -3.54 16.52 29.61
N ASN A 205 -4.78 16.06 29.40
CA ASN A 205 -5.08 14.64 29.20
C ASN A 205 -4.79 14.22 27.75
N THR A 206 -5.13 15.05 26.77
CA THR A 206 -4.84 14.77 25.35
C THR A 206 -3.34 14.90 25.04
N GLU A 207 -2.65 15.89 25.60
CA GLU A 207 -1.20 16.02 25.43
C GLU A 207 -0.42 14.89 26.12
N ALA A 208 -0.88 14.39 27.27
CA ALA A 208 -0.25 13.24 27.95
C ALA A 208 -0.50 11.90 27.21
N GLU A 209 -1.71 11.69 26.67
CA GLU A 209 -2.04 10.52 25.84
C GLU A 209 -1.25 10.54 24.50
N GLU A 210 -1.12 11.71 23.86
CA GLU A 210 -0.30 11.89 22.64
C GLU A 210 1.21 11.77 22.92
N GLU A 211 1.70 12.22 24.08
CA GLU A 211 3.11 12.04 24.49
C GLU A 211 3.44 10.58 24.82
N GLU A 212 2.55 9.84 25.49
CA GLU A 212 2.71 8.40 25.74
C GLU A 212 2.61 7.58 24.45
N GLU A 213 1.69 7.92 23.53
CA GLU A 213 1.57 7.32 22.21
C GLU A 213 2.80 7.63 21.33
N SER A 214 3.35 8.85 21.44
CA SER A 214 4.58 9.25 20.76
C SER A 214 5.81 8.50 21.31
N GLU A 215 5.93 8.31 22.63
CA GLU A 215 7.08 7.58 23.21
C GLU A 215 7.05 6.08 22.91
N LEU A 216 5.86 5.45 22.84
CA LEU A 216 5.68 4.04 22.45
C LEU A 216 5.98 3.75 20.96
N THR A 217 5.92 4.78 20.11
CA THR A 217 6.14 4.66 18.65
C THR A 217 7.56 5.01 18.19
N MET A 218 8.43 5.45 19.10
CA MET A 218 9.83 5.80 18.78
C MET A 218 10.68 4.55 18.47
N LEU A 219 10.83 4.24 17.19
CA LEU A 219 11.75 3.21 16.72
C LEU A 219 13.21 3.64 16.88
N THR A 220 14.08 2.73 17.30
CA THR A 220 15.52 2.94 17.14
C THR A 220 15.88 3.02 15.65
N PRO A 221 16.98 3.69 15.26
CA PRO A 221 17.40 3.75 13.86
C PRO A 221 17.62 2.36 13.21
N SER A 222 18.04 1.38 14.01
CA SER A 222 18.23 0.00 13.55
C SER A 222 16.89 -0.69 13.29
N GLU A 223 15.94 -0.59 14.22
CA GLU A 223 14.58 -1.15 14.05
C GLU A 223 13.86 -0.49 12.87
N ALA A 224 13.97 0.83 12.73
CA ALA A 224 13.42 1.56 11.58
C ALA A 224 14.00 1.03 10.25
N THR A 225 15.32 0.86 10.17
CA THR A 225 15.97 0.33 8.96
C THR A 225 15.53 -1.10 8.65
N LYS A 226 15.40 -1.96 9.67
CA LYS A 226 14.91 -3.33 9.49
C LYS A 226 13.45 -3.34 9.05
N LEU A 227 12.59 -2.53 9.66
CA LEU A 227 11.19 -2.39 9.31
C LEU A 227 11.04 -1.97 7.84
N VAL A 228 11.75 -0.93 7.39
CA VAL A 228 11.73 -0.50 5.98
C VAL A 228 12.16 -1.61 5.04
N ARG A 229 13.20 -2.38 5.40
CA ARG A 229 13.63 -3.53 4.60
C ARG A 229 12.53 -4.58 4.50
N SER A 230 11.92 -4.96 5.61
CA SER A 230 10.86 -5.96 5.65
C SER A 230 9.60 -5.51 4.89
N LEU A 231 9.24 -4.23 4.99
CA LEU A 231 8.12 -3.65 4.24
C LEU A 231 8.40 -3.58 2.72
N ASN A 232 9.64 -3.29 2.31
CA ASN A 232 10.02 -3.38 0.89
C ASN A 232 9.90 -4.81 0.36
N ILE A 233 10.31 -5.81 1.15
CA ILE A 233 10.12 -7.23 0.80
C ILE A 233 8.62 -7.55 0.65
N LEU A 234 7.79 -7.10 1.59
CA LEU A 234 6.34 -7.28 1.53
C LEU A 234 5.72 -6.65 0.28
N LEU A 235 6.16 -5.43 -0.11
CA LEU A 235 5.71 -4.79 -1.35
C LEU A 235 6.14 -5.58 -2.60
N HIS A 236 7.33 -6.19 -2.62
CA HIS A 236 7.73 -7.06 -3.72
C HIS A 236 6.87 -8.33 -3.80
N ASP A 237 6.49 -8.91 -2.66
CA ASP A 237 5.57 -10.05 -2.66
C ASP A 237 4.15 -9.64 -3.07
N PHE A 238 3.72 -8.44 -2.70
CA PHE A 238 2.48 -7.87 -3.23
C PHE A 238 2.55 -7.62 -4.74
N LEU A 239 3.69 -7.18 -5.28
CA LEU A 239 3.86 -7.04 -6.73
C LEU A 239 3.82 -8.40 -7.45
N ARG A 240 4.29 -9.49 -6.83
CA ARG A 240 4.09 -10.84 -7.36
C ARG A 240 2.60 -11.20 -7.42
N LEU A 241 1.85 -10.81 -6.38
CA LEU A 241 0.42 -11.02 -6.28
C LEU A 241 -0.35 -10.28 -7.37
N THR A 242 -0.05 -9.00 -7.62
CA THR A 242 -0.77 -8.24 -8.65
C THR A 242 -0.62 -8.87 -10.04
N LEU A 243 0.50 -9.53 -10.32
CA LEU A 243 0.71 -10.21 -11.60
C LEU A 243 -0.01 -11.58 -11.70
N ARG A 244 -0.50 -12.15 -10.60
CA ARG A 244 -0.99 -13.55 -10.54
C ARG A 244 -2.39 -13.70 -9.94
N PHE A 245 -2.94 -12.65 -9.36
CA PHE A 245 -4.24 -12.67 -8.71
C PHE A 245 -5.10 -11.47 -9.13
N SER A 246 -6.33 -11.76 -9.52
CA SER A 246 -7.29 -10.73 -9.95
C SER A 246 -8.10 -10.18 -8.78
N LEU A 247 -8.11 -8.84 -8.66
CA LEU A 247 -9.00 -8.11 -7.73
C LEU A 247 -10.31 -7.66 -8.39
N LYS A 248 -10.59 -8.09 -9.63
CA LYS A 248 -11.73 -7.64 -10.43
C LYS A 248 -13.09 -7.84 -9.75
N HIS A 249 -13.21 -8.90 -8.96
CA HIS A 249 -14.45 -9.26 -8.27
C HIS A 249 -14.58 -8.65 -6.87
N SER A 250 -13.61 -7.85 -6.44
CA SER A 250 -13.55 -7.25 -5.10
C SER A 250 -13.25 -5.74 -5.20
N PRO A 251 -14.19 -4.92 -5.71
CA PRO A 251 -13.96 -3.49 -5.99
C PRO A 251 -13.59 -2.69 -4.73
N ASP A 252 -14.17 -3.01 -3.57
CA ASP A 252 -13.85 -2.35 -2.31
C ASP A 252 -12.41 -2.66 -1.86
N SER A 253 -11.99 -3.92 -1.98
CA SER A 253 -10.60 -4.32 -1.71
C SER A 253 -9.63 -3.64 -2.67
N LEU A 254 -10.03 -3.40 -3.93
CA LEU A 254 -9.21 -2.68 -4.91
C LEU A 254 -9.07 -1.18 -4.57
N ASP A 255 -10.16 -0.49 -4.21
CA ASP A 255 -10.10 0.92 -3.79
C ASP A 255 -9.22 1.08 -2.53
N GLU A 256 -9.41 0.19 -1.54
CA GLU A 256 -8.61 0.19 -0.32
C GLU A 256 -7.13 -0.07 -0.60
N THR A 257 -6.82 -1.04 -1.48
CA THR A 257 -5.44 -1.32 -1.91
C THR A 257 -4.79 -0.08 -2.53
N ILE A 258 -5.51 0.61 -3.44
CA ILE A 258 -5.01 1.84 -4.06
C ILE A 258 -4.80 2.93 -3.02
N SER A 259 -5.70 3.06 -2.04
CA SER A 259 -5.57 4.03 -0.96
C SER A 259 -4.32 3.76 -0.11
N ILE A 260 -4.11 2.53 0.32
CA ILE A 260 -2.96 2.13 1.14
C ILE A 260 -1.65 2.37 0.40
N LEU A 261 -1.54 1.92 -0.86
CA LEU A 261 -0.34 2.13 -1.67
C LEU A 261 -0.07 3.62 -1.92
N MET A 262 -1.11 4.43 -2.07
CA MET A 262 -0.99 5.90 -2.17
C MET A 262 -0.44 6.52 -0.89
N GLU A 263 -0.87 6.06 0.27
CA GLU A 263 -0.32 6.54 1.55
C GLU A 263 1.14 6.11 1.76
N VAL A 264 1.47 4.86 1.45
CA VAL A 264 2.85 4.36 1.55
C VAL A 264 3.77 5.09 0.56
N SER A 265 3.24 5.51 -0.61
CA SER A 265 3.99 6.32 -1.58
C SER A 265 4.47 7.66 -1.02
N CYS A 266 3.86 8.17 0.06
CA CYS A 266 4.25 9.40 0.74
C CYS A 266 5.47 9.25 1.68
N SER A 267 6.06 8.06 1.79
CA SER A 267 7.19 7.80 2.70
C SER A 267 8.49 8.53 2.31
N GLU A 268 8.61 9.01 1.07
CA GLU A 268 9.74 9.81 0.62
C GLU A 268 9.44 11.31 0.74
N THR A 269 10.20 12.01 1.58
CA THR A 269 9.96 13.44 1.89
C THR A 269 11.16 14.34 1.60
N ASN A 270 12.27 13.79 1.12
CA ASN A 270 13.55 14.49 0.98
C ASN A 270 13.93 14.72 -0.50
N ASN A 271 13.63 13.77 -1.39
CA ASN A 271 14.06 13.85 -2.78
C ASN A 271 12.99 13.37 -3.78
N ALA A 272 12.29 14.32 -4.40
CA ALA A 272 11.25 14.01 -5.39
C ALA A 272 11.79 13.43 -6.70
N SER A 273 12.91 13.98 -7.21
CA SER A 273 13.48 13.57 -8.50
C SER A 273 14.21 12.24 -8.42
N GLY A 274 14.71 11.88 -7.23
CA GLY A 274 15.40 10.62 -6.98
C GLY A 274 14.49 9.40 -7.03
N ILE A 275 13.18 9.52 -6.74
CA ILE A 275 12.28 8.36 -6.60
C ILE A 275 12.27 7.47 -7.84
N PHE A 276 12.22 8.06 -9.03
CA PHE A 276 12.10 7.30 -10.28
C PHE A 276 13.46 6.96 -10.92
N VAL A 277 14.53 6.93 -10.12
CA VAL A 277 15.84 6.41 -10.54
C VAL A 277 15.86 4.89 -10.38
N GLU A 278 16.46 4.17 -11.35
CA GLU A 278 16.35 2.70 -11.49
C GLU A 278 16.88 1.86 -10.32
N ARG A 279 17.62 2.44 -9.36
CA ARG A 279 18.25 1.67 -8.27
C ARG A 279 18.16 2.38 -6.93
N HIS A 280 17.39 1.79 -6.02
CA HIS A 280 17.33 2.17 -4.62
C HIS A 280 17.89 1.06 -3.73
N GLY A 281 18.45 1.44 -2.58
CA GLY A 281 18.84 0.47 -1.57
C GLY A 281 17.61 -0.25 -0.99
N PRO A 282 17.67 -1.54 -0.67
CA PRO A 282 16.51 -2.34 -0.25
C PRO A 282 15.92 -1.93 1.12
N ALA A 283 16.59 -1.04 1.85
CA ALA A 283 16.19 -0.56 3.17
C ALA A 283 15.97 0.96 3.19
N THR A 284 15.66 1.59 2.05
CA THR A 284 15.37 3.02 1.97
C THR A 284 13.87 3.28 1.87
N THR A 285 13.42 4.41 2.41
CA THR A 285 12.04 4.90 2.27
C THR A 285 11.75 5.32 0.82
N THR A 286 12.77 5.74 0.07
CA THR A 286 12.70 5.96 -1.38
C THR A 286 12.31 4.69 -2.14
N ALA A 287 12.92 3.54 -1.80
CA ALA A 287 12.54 2.25 -2.38
C ALA A 287 11.09 1.90 -2.07
N LEU A 288 10.64 2.20 -0.83
CA LEU A 288 9.27 1.95 -0.39
C LEU A 288 8.26 2.77 -1.21
N ALA A 289 8.54 4.06 -1.39
CA ALA A 289 7.72 4.95 -2.21
C ALA A 289 7.69 4.51 -3.69
N TYR A 290 8.86 4.21 -4.26
CA TYR A 290 8.99 3.72 -5.64
C TYR A 290 8.24 2.40 -5.86
N ASN A 291 8.44 1.40 -4.99
CA ASN A 291 7.79 0.10 -5.08
C ASN A 291 6.25 0.21 -4.93
N SER A 292 5.77 1.17 -4.14
CA SER A 292 4.34 1.49 -4.06
C SER A 292 3.82 1.98 -5.41
N TYR A 293 4.52 2.90 -6.07
CA TYR A 293 4.16 3.37 -7.41
C TYR A 293 4.20 2.25 -8.47
N CYS A 294 5.20 1.37 -8.43
CA CYS A 294 5.23 0.19 -9.29
C CYS A 294 4.02 -0.72 -9.06
N SER A 295 3.63 -0.92 -7.80
CA SER A 295 2.45 -1.71 -7.45
C SER A 295 1.16 -1.08 -7.98
N LEU A 296 1.00 0.24 -7.84
CA LEU A 296 -0.13 1.00 -8.39
C LEU A 296 -0.21 0.93 -9.92
N GLN A 297 0.94 1.00 -10.59
CA GLN A 297 1.00 0.80 -12.04
C GLN A 297 0.59 -0.64 -12.41
N SER A 298 1.07 -1.65 -11.70
CA SER A 298 0.71 -3.05 -11.98
C SER A 298 -0.80 -3.32 -11.86
N LEU A 299 -1.49 -2.61 -10.95
CA LEU A 299 -2.95 -2.67 -10.84
C LEU A 299 -3.68 -2.15 -12.09
N CYS A 300 -3.02 -1.36 -12.95
CA CYS A 300 -3.59 -0.89 -14.21
C CYS A 300 -3.65 -1.96 -15.31
N CYS A 301 -3.30 -3.22 -15.04
CA CYS A 301 -3.51 -4.35 -15.95
C CYS A 301 -5.01 -4.73 -16.04
N ASN A 302 -5.49 -5.24 -17.19
CA ASN A 302 -6.93 -5.54 -17.36
C ASN A 302 -7.42 -6.70 -16.47
N ILE A 303 -6.50 -7.50 -15.94
CA ILE A 303 -6.82 -8.59 -15.00
C ILE A 303 -7.53 -8.08 -13.75
N HIS A 304 -7.28 -6.84 -13.30
CA HIS A 304 -7.94 -6.25 -12.12
C HIS A 304 -9.27 -5.55 -12.43
N GLY A 305 -9.68 -5.53 -13.70
CA GLY A 305 -10.91 -4.88 -14.15
C GLY A 305 -10.67 -3.80 -15.21
N GLN A 306 -11.60 -2.85 -15.31
CA GLN A 306 -11.53 -1.82 -16.35
C GLN A 306 -10.44 -0.79 -16.02
N ARG A 307 -9.37 -0.73 -16.83
CA ARG A 307 -8.24 0.20 -16.63
C ARG A 307 -8.66 1.63 -16.38
N LYS A 308 -9.64 2.13 -17.15
CA LYS A 308 -10.21 3.47 -16.97
C LYS A 308 -10.72 3.72 -15.55
N LYS A 309 -11.44 2.77 -14.97
CA LYS A 309 -11.96 2.88 -13.59
C LYS A 309 -10.82 2.85 -12.57
N ILE A 310 -9.85 1.97 -12.76
CA ILE A 310 -8.67 1.86 -11.88
C ILE A 310 -7.87 3.15 -11.89
N VAL A 311 -7.59 3.71 -13.07
CA VAL A 311 -6.92 5.02 -13.19
C VAL A 311 -7.75 6.11 -12.52
N MET A 312 -9.06 6.15 -12.69
CA MET A 312 -9.92 7.11 -11.98
C MET A 312 -9.78 7.01 -10.45
N LEU A 313 -9.69 5.80 -9.89
CA LEU A 313 -9.45 5.60 -8.45
C LEU A 313 -8.05 6.10 -8.05
N ILE A 314 -7.00 5.76 -8.81
CA ILE A 314 -5.65 6.28 -8.56
C ILE A 314 -5.65 7.83 -8.56
N MET A 315 -6.33 8.44 -9.54
CA MET A 315 -6.44 9.90 -9.66
C MET A 315 -7.23 10.53 -8.49
N LYS A 316 -8.28 9.85 -8.00
CA LYS A 316 -9.02 10.25 -6.79
C LYS A 316 -8.12 10.29 -5.55
N HIS A 317 -7.27 9.28 -5.35
CA HIS A 317 -6.41 9.22 -4.17
C HIS A 317 -5.19 10.15 -4.28
N ILE A 318 -4.55 10.27 -5.45
CA ILE A 318 -3.38 11.14 -5.65
C ILE A 318 -3.69 12.63 -5.56
N LEU A 319 -4.95 13.02 -5.76
CA LEU A 319 -5.42 14.41 -5.68
C LEU A 319 -4.92 15.12 -4.42
N HIS A 320 -4.97 14.45 -3.27
CA HIS A 320 -4.68 15.04 -1.97
C HIS A 320 -3.18 15.31 -1.80
N ASN A 321 -2.34 14.44 -2.36
CA ASN A 321 -0.90 14.60 -2.40
C ASN A 321 -0.51 15.84 -3.22
N ILE A 322 -1.17 16.07 -4.36
CA ILE A 322 -0.90 17.23 -5.21
C ILE A 322 -1.40 18.53 -4.56
N LEU A 323 -2.55 18.48 -3.88
CA LEU A 323 -3.09 19.61 -3.11
C LEU A 323 -2.35 19.87 -1.80
N MET A 324 -1.36 19.04 -1.44
CA MET A 324 -0.59 19.14 -0.20
C MET A 324 -1.49 19.08 1.05
N VAL A 325 -2.57 18.29 0.98
CA VAL A 325 -3.49 18.07 2.11
C VAL A 325 -3.05 16.81 2.86
N PRO A 326 -2.66 16.92 4.15
CA PRO A 326 -2.23 15.76 4.94
C PRO A 326 -3.37 14.72 5.06
N ARG A 327 -3.04 13.44 4.83
CA ARG A 327 -3.95 12.31 5.05
C ARG A 327 -3.41 11.44 6.18
N GLY A 328 -3.84 11.69 7.41
CA GLY A 328 -3.43 10.90 8.58
C GLY A 328 -1.96 11.01 8.99
N LEU A 329 -1.12 11.69 8.21
CA LEU A 329 0.24 12.10 8.54
C LEU A 329 0.17 13.45 9.26
N SER A 330 -0.06 13.44 10.57
CA SER A 330 0.10 14.62 11.42
C SER A 330 1.56 15.10 11.36
N ASP A 331 1.75 16.41 11.24
CA ASP A 331 3.04 17.12 11.30
C ASP A 331 4.06 16.96 10.17
N LEU A 332 3.62 16.74 8.92
CA LEU A 332 4.53 16.94 7.79
C LEU A 332 4.83 18.43 7.54
N SER A 333 6.12 18.74 7.39
CA SER A 333 6.56 20.08 7.00
C SER A 333 6.07 20.45 5.59
N GLY A 334 5.89 21.75 5.32
CA GLY A 334 5.53 22.23 3.96
C GLY A 334 6.55 21.82 2.89
N ARG A 335 7.83 21.64 3.25
CA ARG A 335 8.88 21.10 2.37
C ARG A 335 8.61 19.63 2.02
N SER A 336 8.32 18.81 3.02
CA SER A 336 7.99 17.38 2.85
C SER A 336 6.76 17.20 1.95
N LEU A 337 5.71 17.98 2.20
CA LEU A 337 4.51 17.99 1.37
C LEU A 337 4.80 18.43 -0.08
N ASN A 338 5.72 19.39 -0.28
CA ASN A 338 6.11 19.81 -1.62
C ASN A 338 6.86 18.71 -2.38
N VAL A 339 7.73 17.95 -1.69
CA VAL A 339 8.39 16.76 -2.27
C VAL A 339 7.34 15.72 -2.69
N ILE A 340 6.37 15.44 -1.81
CA ILE A 340 5.26 14.51 -2.09
C ILE A 340 4.46 14.93 -3.32
N ARG A 341 4.12 16.22 -3.40
CA ARG A 341 3.45 16.83 -4.54
C ARG A 341 4.23 16.66 -5.84
N GLU A 342 5.54 16.89 -5.82
CA GLU A 342 6.39 16.82 -7.01
C GLU A 342 6.47 15.40 -7.58
N HIS A 343 6.77 14.41 -6.74
CA HIS A 343 6.85 13.03 -7.25
C HIS A 343 5.49 12.44 -7.60
N SER A 344 4.40 12.90 -6.96
CA SER A 344 3.03 12.56 -7.37
C SER A 344 2.71 13.07 -8.78
N GLN A 345 3.18 14.26 -9.16
CA GLN A 345 3.02 14.77 -10.54
C GLN A 345 3.81 13.94 -11.55
N ILE A 346 5.03 13.54 -11.20
CA ILE A 346 5.85 12.67 -12.04
C ILE A 346 5.11 11.34 -12.27
N PHE A 347 4.47 10.79 -11.24
CA PHE A 347 3.66 9.58 -11.38
C PHE A 347 2.42 9.77 -12.27
N VAL A 348 1.70 10.90 -12.15
CA VAL A 348 0.57 11.21 -13.05
C VAL A 348 1.03 11.24 -14.51
N LYS A 349 2.17 11.90 -14.79
CA LYS A 349 2.79 11.91 -16.12
C LYS A 349 3.14 10.49 -16.58
N TYR A 350 3.72 9.69 -15.70
CA TYR A 350 4.07 8.30 -15.99
C TYR A 350 2.83 7.47 -16.37
N ILE A 351 1.76 7.52 -15.58
CA ILE A 351 0.50 6.81 -15.88
C ILE A 351 -0.09 7.26 -17.22
N LEU A 352 -0.07 8.57 -17.52
CA LEU A 352 -0.54 9.09 -18.80
C LEU A 352 0.24 8.53 -19.99
N MET A 353 1.56 8.34 -19.85
CA MET A 353 2.41 7.78 -20.90
C MET A 353 2.25 6.25 -21.05
N GLN A 354 2.11 5.53 -19.94
CA GLN A 354 2.01 4.06 -19.95
C GLN A 354 0.61 3.57 -20.32
N VAL A 355 -0.42 4.14 -19.71
CA VAL A 355 -1.82 3.71 -19.89
C VAL A 355 -2.51 4.44 -21.05
N LYS A 356 -1.95 5.57 -21.52
CA LYS A 356 -2.43 6.29 -22.71
C LYS A 356 -3.93 6.61 -22.63
N GLU A 357 -4.71 6.22 -23.63
CA GLU A 357 -6.10 6.63 -23.82
C GLU A 357 -7.00 6.29 -22.63
N GLU A 358 -6.78 5.15 -21.97
CA GLU A 358 -7.57 4.79 -20.78
C GLU A 358 -7.30 5.68 -19.57
N ALA A 359 -6.19 6.42 -19.54
CA ALA A 359 -5.88 7.37 -18.47
C ALA A 359 -6.46 8.78 -18.70
N TYR A 360 -6.85 9.10 -19.93
CA TYR A 360 -7.17 10.47 -20.35
C TYR A 360 -8.32 11.10 -19.55
N ASP A 361 -9.42 10.38 -19.37
CA ASP A 361 -10.56 10.89 -18.59
C ASP A 361 -10.20 10.99 -17.10
N GLY A 362 -9.39 10.08 -16.57
CA GLY A 362 -8.92 10.15 -15.18
C GLY A 362 -8.10 11.41 -14.90
N VAL A 363 -7.14 11.73 -15.78
CA VAL A 363 -6.31 12.94 -15.65
C VAL A 363 -7.14 14.20 -15.92
N TYR A 364 -8.09 14.15 -16.86
CA TYR A 364 -9.04 15.25 -17.09
C TYR A 364 -9.83 15.57 -15.82
N ILE A 365 -10.40 14.56 -15.17
CA ILE A 365 -11.15 14.71 -13.91
C ILE A 365 -10.23 15.18 -12.78
N LEU A 366 -9.00 14.65 -12.67
CA LEU A 366 -8.02 15.10 -11.68
C LEU A 366 -7.81 16.62 -11.75
N ILE A 367 -7.57 17.17 -12.94
CA ILE A 367 -7.34 18.61 -13.13
C ILE A 367 -8.57 19.42 -12.74
N GLN A 368 -9.77 18.96 -13.08
CA GLN A 368 -11.01 19.62 -12.65
C GLN A 368 -11.12 19.67 -11.13
N HIS A 369 -10.82 18.56 -10.45
CA HIS A 369 -10.86 18.49 -8.99
C HIS A 369 -9.74 19.31 -8.32
N LEU A 370 -8.55 19.40 -8.91
CA LEU A 370 -7.50 20.30 -8.44
C LEU A 370 -7.98 21.76 -8.41
N CYS A 371 -8.72 22.18 -9.43
CA CYS A 371 -9.30 23.52 -9.51
C CYS A 371 -10.46 23.74 -8.52
N LEU A 372 -11.27 22.72 -8.27
CA LEU A 372 -12.47 22.81 -7.43
C LEU A 372 -12.19 22.66 -5.93
N GLN A 373 -11.12 21.96 -5.55
CA GLN A 373 -10.80 21.61 -4.17
C GLN A 373 -9.51 22.26 -3.67
N VAL A 374 -9.09 23.36 -4.30
CA VAL A 374 -7.88 24.07 -3.91
C VAL A 374 -7.98 24.55 -2.45
N PRO A 375 -6.93 24.36 -1.61
CA PRO A 375 -6.91 24.89 -0.24
C PRO A 375 -6.91 26.41 -0.20
N ASP A 376 -7.48 27.05 0.82
CA ASP A 376 -7.53 28.52 0.90
C ASP A 376 -6.14 29.17 1.10
N LYS A 377 -5.21 28.45 1.74
CA LYS A 377 -3.87 28.94 2.06
C LYS A 377 -3.12 29.32 0.77
N ALA A 378 -2.74 30.60 0.66
CA ALA A 378 -2.18 31.17 -0.57
C ALA A 378 -0.96 30.42 -1.12
N GLU A 379 -0.04 29.99 -0.25
CA GLU A 379 1.13 29.18 -0.63
C GLU A 379 0.71 27.86 -1.32
N PHE A 380 -0.30 27.17 -0.77
CA PHE A 380 -0.78 25.91 -1.32
C PHE A 380 -1.60 26.10 -2.59
N ARG A 381 -2.37 27.20 -2.70
CA ARG A 381 -3.01 27.59 -3.96
C ARG A 381 -2.00 27.79 -5.08
N GLN A 382 -0.95 28.56 -4.83
CA GLN A 382 0.09 28.80 -5.82
C GLN A 382 0.74 27.49 -6.29
N LYS A 383 1.00 26.57 -5.35
CA LYS A 383 1.54 25.23 -5.66
C LYS A 383 0.56 24.37 -6.45
N ALA A 384 -0.74 24.40 -6.12
CA ALA A 384 -1.76 23.70 -6.89
C ALA A 384 -1.89 24.27 -8.32
N ALA A 385 -1.85 25.59 -8.49
CA ALA A 385 -1.86 26.24 -9.80
C ALA A 385 -0.65 25.82 -10.65
N GLN A 386 0.55 25.79 -10.06
CA GLN A 386 1.75 25.26 -10.71
C GLN A 386 1.57 23.79 -11.13
N SER A 387 0.96 22.95 -10.27
CA SER A 387 0.71 21.53 -10.62
C SER A 387 -0.21 21.38 -11.82
N VAL A 388 -1.26 22.20 -11.89
CA VAL A 388 -2.19 22.21 -13.03
C VAL A 388 -1.41 22.52 -14.31
N VAL A 389 -0.58 23.57 -14.31
CA VAL A 389 0.23 23.95 -15.49
C VAL A 389 1.23 22.86 -15.86
N GLU A 390 1.92 22.26 -14.88
CA GLU A 390 2.88 21.18 -15.16
C GLU A 390 2.20 19.95 -15.76
N ILE A 391 1.04 19.52 -15.25
CA ILE A 391 0.31 18.37 -15.82
C ILE A 391 -0.17 18.69 -17.24
N LEU A 392 -0.67 19.92 -17.49
CA LEU A 392 -1.15 20.34 -18.81
C LEU A 392 -0.08 20.23 -19.90
N ARG A 393 1.20 20.46 -19.57
CA ARG A 393 2.33 20.38 -20.51
C ARG A 393 2.51 18.99 -21.13
N PHE A 394 2.05 17.94 -20.46
CA PHE A 394 2.20 16.56 -20.92
C PHE A 394 0.92 15.97 -21.52
N LEU A 395 -0.16 16.74 -21.60
CA LEU A 395 -1.41 16.27 -22.17
C LEU A 395 -1.36 16.20 -23.70
N PRO A 396 -1.98 15.18 -24.31
CA PRO A 396 -2.27 15.17 -25.73
C PRO A 396 -3.12 16.39 -26.14
N THR A 397 -2.91 16.89 -27.36
CA THR A 397 -3.54 18.11 -27.89
C THR A 397 -5.07 18.12 -27.72
N HIS A 398 -5.75 17.00 -27.96
CA HIS A 398 -7.20 16.93 -27.86
C HIS A 398 -7.71 17.12 -26.42
N LEU A 399 -7.00 16.56 -25.42
CA LEU A 399 -7.34 16.77 -24.01
C LEU A 399 -7.01 18.18 -23.55
N TYR A 400 -5.85 18.70 -23.99
CA TYR A 400 -5.46 20.08 -23.71
C TYR A 400 -6.55 21.05 -24.17
N VAL A 401 -6.98 20.96 -25.43
CA VAL A 401 -8.06 21.81 -25.98
C VAL A 401 -9.37 21.64 -25.19
N ARG A 402 -9.73 20.40 -24.82
CA ARG A 402 -10.92 20.12 -24.01
C ARG A 402 -10.85 20.77 -22.62
N LEU A 403 -9.67 20.77 -21.98
CA LEU A 403 -9.45 21.43 -20.69
C LEU A 403 -9.43 22.94 -20.79
N ILE A 404 -8.80 23.52 -21.82
CA ILE A 404 -8.85 24.98 -22.02
C ILE A 404 -10.30 25.46 -22.20
N LYS A 405 -11.13 24.73 -22.94
CA LYS A 405 -12.58 25.01 -23.03
C LYS A 405 -13.28 24.94 -21.67
N TRP A 406 -12.89 23.99 -20.82
CA TRP A 406 -13.43 23.88 -19.47
C TRP A 406 -12.97 25.02 -18.57
N PHE A 407 -11.68 25.40 -18.63
CA PHE A 407 -11.14 26.56 -17.92
C PHE A 407 -11.83 27.87 -18.29
N PHE A 408 -12.17 28.08 -19.56
CA PHE A 408 -12.95 29.25 -19.97
C PHE A 408 -14.34 29.28 -19.31
N LYS A 409 -15.00 28.12 -19.16
CA LYS A 409 -16.27 28.06 -18.41
C LYS A 409 -16.05 28.29 -16.92
N PHE A 410 -14.99 27.70 -16.37
CA PHE A 410 -14.69 27.77 -14.95
C PHE A 410 -14.20 29.16 -14.50
N SER A 411 -13.59 29.97 -15.36
CA SER A 411 -13.26 31.37 -15.06
C SER A 411 -14.50 32.26 -14.86
N HIS A 412 -15.66 31.83 -15.35
CA HIS A 412 -16.96 32.49 -15.15
C HIS A 412 -17.78 31.85 -14.02
N ASN A 413 -17.16 31.04 -13.15
CA ASN A 413 -17.86 30.40 -12.04
C ASN A 413 -18.43 31.44 -11.06
N GLU A 414 -19.60 31.16 -10.46
CA GLU A 414 -20.27 32.06 -9.52
C GLU A 414 -19.42 32.35 -8.27
N LYS A 415 -18.63 31.38 -7.81
CA LYS A 415 -17.76 31.54 -6.64
C LYS A 415 -16.51 32.35 -6.99
N ALA A 416 -16.30 33.46 -6.27
CA ALA A 416 -15.15 34.34 -6.47
C ALA A 416 -13.79 33.63 -6.30
N GLY A 417 -13.68 32.71 -5.33
CA GLY A 417 -12.45 31.93 -5.10
C GLY A 417 -12.04 31.08 -6.30
N HIS A 418 -13.00 30.47 -6.99
CA HIS A 418 -12.75 29.70 -8.21
C HIS A 418 -12.23 30.58 -9.35
N ARG A 419 -12.81 31.76 -9.53
CA ARG A 419 -12.37 32.72 -10.55
C ARG A 419 -10.95 33.23 -10.25
N LEU A 420 -10.67 33.54 -9.00
CA LEU A 420 -9.35 33.99 -8.54
C LEU A 420 -8.29 32.90 -8.75
N PHE A 421 -8.58 31.65 -8.40
CA PHE A 421 -7.69 30.53 -8.66
C PHE A 421 -7.41 30.35 -10.16
N MET A 422 -8.43 30.53 -11.01
CA MET A 422 -8.19 30.48 -12.45
C MET A 422 -7.28 31.56 -12.98
N LEU A 423 -7.34 32.78 -12.44
CA LEU A 423 -6.37 33.81 -12.76
C LEU A 423 -4.95 33.39 -12.36
N GLU A 424 -4.78 32.75 -11.20
CA GLU A 424 -3.47 32.22 -10.78
C GLU A 424 -2.95 31.13 -11.72
N VAL A 425 -3.81 30.21 -12.16
CA VAL A 425 -3.45 29.19 -13.16
C VAL A 425 -3.01 29.85 -14.47
N MET A 426 -3.74 30.86 -14.95
CA MET A 426 -3.39 31.58 -16.18
C MET A 426 -2.07 32.35 -16.04
N CYS A 427 -1.83 32.99 -14.90
CA CYS A 427 -0.58 33.69 -14.59
C CYS A 427 0.61 32.71 -14.40
N SER A 428 0.34 31.45 -14.09
CA SER A 428 1.38 30.42 -13.90
C SER A 428 1.83 29.79 -15.22
N PHE A 429 1.16 30.06 -16.35
CA PHE A 429 1.69 29.69 -17.65
C PHE A 429 3.00 30.45 -17.89
N PRO A 430 4.07 29.77 -18.34
CA PRO A 430 5.28 30.47 -18.73
C PRO A 430 4.90 31.44 -19.86
N ILE A 431 5.18 32.72 -19.65
CA ILE A 431 5.13 33.71 -20.73
C ILE A 431 6.17 33.23 -21.72
N VAL A 432 5.72 32.74 -22.88
CA VAL A 432 6.60 32.43 -24.00
C VAL A 432 7.19 33.77 -24.45
N SER A 433 8.41 34.06 -24.01
CA SER A 433 9.24 35.15 -24.52
C SER A 433 10.06 34.67 -25.69
#